data_AF-A0A965FMX9-F1
#
_entry.id   AF-A0A965FMX9-F1
#
_cell.length_a   1.000
_cell.length_b   1.000
_cell.length_c   1.000
_cell.angle_alpha   90.00
_cell.angle_beta   90.00
_cell.angle_gamma   90.00
#
_symmetry.space_group_name_H-M   'P 1'
#
loop_
_entity.id
_entity.type
_entity.pdbx_description
1 polymer ?
#
loop_
_entity_poly.entity_id
_entity_poly.type
_entity_poly.pdbx_seq_one_letter_code
_entity_poly.pdbx_strand_id
1 'polypeptide(L)' 'LGSYRGIVPSIEGWARMTGYNTIFIDDRDPLAHGFQVTDRADAGKHG' A
#
# COMPACT_ATOMS: atom_id res chain seq x y z
N LEU A 1 5.47 29.37 -11.53
CA LEU A 1 6.52 28.42 -11.95
C LEU A 1 7.85 28.86 -11.32
N GLY A 2 8.67 27.92 -10.85
CA GLY A 2 9.99 28.20 -10.25
C GLY A 2 11.15 27.91 -11.20
N SER A 3 12.30 28.56 -10.97
CA SER A 3 13.45 28.65 -11.88
C SER A 3 14.33 27.40 -12.00
N TYR A 4 13.97 26.29 -11.34
CA TYR A 4 14.80 25.09 -11.27
C TYR A 4 14.26 24.01 -12.22
N ARG A 5 15.16 23.43 -13.03
CA ARG A 5 14.84 22.23 -13.82
C ARG A 5 14.59 21.06 -12.86
N GLY A 6 13.41 20.45 -12.97
CA GLY A 6 13.08 19.22 -12.27
C GLY A 6 13.83 18.02 -12.84
N ILE A 7 13.94 16.97 -12.03
CA ILE A 7 14.50 15.67 -12.45
C ILE A 7 13.32 14.74 -12.74
N VAL A 8 13.40 13.97 -13.84
CA VAL A 8 12.49 12.86 -14.14
C VAL A 8 13.24 11.56 -13.85
N PRO A 9 13.05 10.93 -12.68
CA PRO A 9 13.74 9.68 -12.37
C PRO A 9 13.09 8.48 -13.09
N SER A 10 13.87 7.42 -13.27
CA SER A 10 13.36 6.08 -13.60
C SER A 10 13.66 5.12 -12.46
N ILE A 11 12.83 4.09 -12.31
CA ILE A 11 13.02 2.99 -11.36
C ILE A 11 13.02 1.68 -12.15
N GLU A 12 14.04 0.86 -11.93
CA GLU A 12 14.19 -0.48 -12.55
C GLU A 12 14.18 -1.57 -11.47
N GLY A 13 13.59 -2.72 -11.79
CA GLY A 13 13.50 -3.87 -10.89
C GLY A 13 12.95 -5.11 -11.59
N TRP A 14 13.02 -6.26 -10.92
CA TRP A 14 12.48 -7.53 -11.43
C TRP A 14 11.39 -8.06 -10.51
N ALA A 15 10.41 -8.74 -11.09
CA ALA A 15 9.39 -9.50 -10.37
C ALA A 15 9.44 -10.96 -10.81
N ARG A 16 9.03 -11.88 -9.92
CA ARG A 16 8.90 -13.32 -10.21
C ARG A 16 7.53 -13.81 -9.77
N MET A 17 6.99 -14.77 -10.51
CA MET A 17 5.78 -15.49 -10.12
C MET A 17 6.11 -16.43 -8.95
N THR A 18 5.31 -16.36 -7.88
CA THR A 18 5.46 -17.21 -6.70
C THR A 18 4.39 -18.30 -6.61
N GLY A 19 3.31 -18.17 -7.39
CA GLY A 19 2.22 -19.15 -7.44
C GLY A 19 0.94 -18.54 -8.01
N TYR A 20 -0.11 -19.36 -8.05
CA TYR A 20 -1.47 -18.94 -8.39
C TYR A 20 -2.36 -19.07 -7.15
N ASN A 21 -3.09 -18.02 -6.82
CA ASN A 21 -4.01 -18.02 -5.69
C ASN A 21 -5.45 -18.02 -6.19
N THR A 22 -6.31 -18.79 -5.51
CA THR A 22 -7.77 -18.68 -5.63
C THR A 22 -8.28 -18.13 -4.31
N ILE A 23 -8.99 -17.00 -4.34
CA ILE A 23 -9.54 -16.34 -3.15
C ILE A 23 -11.05 -16.54 -3.16
N PHE A 24 -11.61 -17.00 -2.04
CA PHE A 24 -13.04 -17.16 -1.82
C PHE A 24 -13.52 -16.12 -0.82
N ILE A 25 -14.70 -15.55 -1.07
CA ILE A 25 -15.35 -14.57 -0.20
C ILE A 25 -16.75 -15.10 0.10
N ASP A 26 -17.12 -15.16 1.38
CA ASP A 26 -18.47 -15.45 1.86
C ASP A 26 -19.07 -14.14 2.37
N ASP A 27 -20.25 -13.76 1.86
CA ASP A 27 -20.93 -12.53 2.27
C ASP A 27 -21.33 -12.50 3.75
N ARG A 28 -21.30 -13.65 4.43
CA ARG A 28 -21.56 -13.78 5.87
C ARG A 28 -20.31 -13.61 6.72
N ASP A 29 -19.11 -13.55 6.13
CA ASP A 29 -17.86 -13.33 6.85
C ASP A 29 -17.78 -11.85 7.29
N PRO A 30 -17.77 -11.55 8.60
CA PRO A 30 -17.69 -10.18 9.09
C PRO A 30 -16.38 -9.46 8.70
N LEU A 31 -15.38 -10.20 8.23
CA LEU A 31 -14.08 -9.70 7.79
C LEU A 31 -13.88 -9.85 6.27
N ALA A 32 -14.93 -10.08 5.47
CA ALA A 32 -14.86 -10.24 4.01
C ALA A 32 -14.14 -9.09 3.27
N HIS A 33 -14.14 -7.89 3.86
CA HIS A 33 -13.48 -6.70 3.31
C HIS A 33 -12.09 -6.42 3.91
N GLY A 34 -11.60 -7.29 4.78
CA GLY A 34 -10.35 -7.11 5.52
C GLY A 34 -10.44 -6.05 6.61
N PHE A 35 -9.34 -5.89 7.35
CA PHE A 35 -9.18 -4.83 8.35
C PHE A 35 -7.71 -4.43 8.42
N GLN A 36 -7.45 -3.21 8.87
CA GLN A 36 -6.11 -2.72 9.18
C GLN A 36 -6.07 -2.29 10.63
N VAL A 37 -5.08 -2.77 11.38
CA VAL A 37 -4.78 -2.28 12.72
C VAL A 37 -3.62 -1.31 12.61
N THR A 38 -3.82 -0.10 13.08
CA THR A 38 -2.76 0.88 13.24
C THR A 38 -2.54 1.13 14.72
N ASP A 39 -1.31 1.01 15.20
CA ASP A 39 -0.95 1.53 16.50
C ASP A 39 -0.88 3.07 16.41
N ARG A 40 -1.80 3.76 17.09
CA ARG A 40 -1.73 5.21 17.20
C ARG A 40 -0.80 5.58 18.35
N ALA A 41 0.51 5.41 18.16
CA ALA A 41 1.52 5.98 19.06
C ALA A 41 1.97 7.38 18.63
N ASP A 42 1.81 7.77 17.35
CA ASP A 42 2.35 9.03 16.82
C ASP A 42 1.29 10.03 16.34
N ALA A 43 0.09 9.91 16.91
CA ALA A 43 -1.05 10.81 16.80
C ALA A 43 -0.82 12.33 16.87
N GLY A 44 0.35 12.76 17.29
CA GLY A 44 0.60 14.13 17.77
C GLY A 44 2.02 14.62 17.61
N LYS A 45 2.83 14.07 16.69
CA LYS A 45 4.20 14.57 16.42
C LYS A 45 4.36 15.36 15.13
N HIS A 46 3.33 16.12 14.76
CA HIS A 46 3.49 17.25 13.85
C HIS A 46 2.67 18.44 14.38
N GLY A 47 3.31 19.18 15.30
CA GLY A 47 3.18 20.62 15.47
C GLY A 47 4.56 21.23 15.24
#